data_AF-A0A3M1BUP9-F1
#
_entry.id   AF-A0A3M1BUP9-F1
#
_cell.length_a   1.000
_cell.length_b   1.000
_cell.length_c   1.000
_cell.angle_alpha   90.00
_cell.angle_beta   90.00
_cell.angle_gamma   90.00
#
_symmetry.space_group_name_H-M   'P 1'
#
loop_
_entity.id
_entity.type
_entity.pdbx_description
1 polymer ?
#
loop_
_entity_poly.entity_id
_entity_poly.type
_entity_poly.pdbx_seq_one_letter_code
_entity_poly.pdbx_strand_id
1 'polypeptide(L)'
;MLLGFIILYILGTLSVGLLAATFVKNSRDYILAGRSLPLYMATFVSFATWFGSETILGASSVMAKEGLLGVIEDPFGAALCLILIGLFFAKPLYRMNLLTMGDFYRVVYGRKVEVVASLM
;
A
#
# COMPACT_ATOMS: atom_id res chain seq x y z
N MET A 1 2.85 -31.54 8.72
CA MET A 1 1.69 -30.86 8.09
C MET A 1 1.89 -29.35 7.99
N LEU A 2 2.11 -28.62 9.09
CA LEU A 2 2.19 -27.16 9.09
C LEU A 2 3.34 -26.58 8.24
N LEU A 3 4.54 -27.16 8.33
CA LEU A 3 5.69 -26.82 7.47
C LEU A 3 5.39 -26.98 5.98
N GLY A 4 4.61 -27.99 5.60
CA GLY A 4 4.23 -28.21 4.20
C GLY A 4 3.38 -27.07 3.65
N PHE A 5 2.42 -26.57 4.43
CA PHE A 5 1.58 -25.43 4.04
C PHE A 5 2.39 -24.13 3.94
N ILE A 6 3.34 -23.90 4.84
CA ILE A 6 4.22 -22.73 4.79
C ILE A 6 5.09 -22.76 3.53
N ILE A 7 5.72 -23.90 3.24
CA ILE A 7 6.55 -24.08 2.05
C ILE A 7 5.70 -23.88 0.79
N LEU A 8 4.50 -24.45 0.74
CA LEU A 8 3.57 -24.27 -0.38
C LEU A 8 3.18 -22.80 -0.58
N TYR A 9 2.87 -22.08 0.49
CA TYR A 9 2.52 -20.65 0.44
C TYR A 9 3.68 -19.79 -0.08
N ILE A 10 4.89 -20.03 0.43
CA ILE A 10 6.10 -19.33 -0.03
C ILE A 10 6.36 -19.63 -1.50
N LEU A 11 6.30 -20.90 -1.91
CA LEU A 11 6.48 -21.28 -3.31
C LEU A 11 5.42 -20.65 -4.22
N GLY A 12 4.16 -20.62 -3.78
CA GLY A 12 3.06 -19.98 -4.51
C GLY A 12 3.30 -18.49 -4.71
N THR A 13 3.61 -17.76 -3.64
CA THR A 13 3.88 -16.31 -3.72
C THR A 13 5.13 -16.01 -4.54
N LEU A 14 6.19 -16.80 -4.41
CA LEU A 14 7.39 -16.67 -5.22
C LEU A 14 7.13 -16.93 -6.70
N SER A 15 6.33 -17.95 -7.02
CA SER A 15 5.96 -18.28 -8.40
C SER A 15 5.16 -17.15 -9.05
N VAL A 16 4.19 -16.58 -8.33
CA VAL A 16 3.43 -15.42 -8.81
C VAL A 16 4.35 -14.21 -9.02
N GLY A 17 5.30 -13.97 -8.12
CA GLY A 17 6.30 -12.89 -8.25
C GLY A 17 7.22 -13.06 -9.46
N LEU A 18 7.72 -14.28 -9.71
CA LEU A 18 8.55 -14.60 -10.86
C LEU A 18 7.80 -14.44 -12.19
N LEU A 19 6.54 -14.90 -12.24
CA LEU A 19 5.68 -14.69 -13.40
C LEU A 19 5.43 -13.19 -13.63
N ALA A 20 5.07 -12.44 -12.57
CA ALA A 20 4.85 -11.00 -12.64
C ALA A 20 6.09 -10.25 -13.15
N ALA A 21 7.29 -10.66 -12.74
CA ALA A 21 8.55 -10.05 -13.17
C ALA A 21 8.77 -10.16 -14.69
N THR A 22 8.26 -11.21 -15.35
CA THR A 22 8.38 -11.35 -16.82
C THR A 22 7.54 -10.32 -17.59
N PHE A 23 6.54 -9.70 -16.97
CA PHE A 23 5.71 -8.67 -17.58
C PHE A 23 6.29 -7.25 -17.45
N VAL A 24 7.32 -7.06 -16.62
CA VAL A 24 7.92 -5.75 -16.35
C VAL A 24 8.97 -5.42 -17.40
N LYS A 25 8.73 -4.37 -18.19
CA LYS A 25 9.67 -3.93 -19.24
C LYS A 25 10.39 -2.63 -18.92
N ASN A 26 9.84 -1.80 -18.04
CA ASN A 26 10.38 -0.48 -17.74
C ASN A 26 10.10 -0.09 -16.27
N SER A 27 10.85 0.87 -15.73
CA SER A 27 10.70 1.31 -14.32
C SER A 27 9.30 1.86 -14.02
N ARG A 28 8.66 2.47 -15.01
CA ARG A 28 7.28 2.95 -14.90
C ARG A 28 6.27 1.80 -14.79
N ASP A 29 6.51 0.70 -15.48
CA ASP A 29 5.64 -0.49 -15.41
C ASP A 29 5.85 -1.21 -14.07
N TYR A 30 7.08 -1.20 -13.55
CA TYR A 30 7.39 -1.76 -12.23
C TYR A 30 6.71 -0.98 -11.09
N ILE A 31 6.79 0.35 -11.12
CA ILE A 31 6.33 1.20 -10.00
C ILE A 31 4.84 1.55 -10.10
N LEU A 32 4.32 1.82 -11.31
CA LEU A 32 2.94 2.29 -11.52
C LEU A 32 2.03 1.25 -12.18
N ALA A 33 2.52 0.04 -12.47
CA ALA A 33 1.77 -0.99 -13.21
C ALA A 33 1.13 -0.45 -14.51
N GLY A 34 1.87 0.41 -15.22
CA GLY A 34 1.39 1.04 -16.45
C GLY A 34 0.18 1.96 -16.26
N ARG A 35 -0.16 2.37 -15.03
CA ARG A 35 -1.31 3.23 -14.69
C ARG A 35 -2.69 2.67 -15.09
N SER A 36 -2.75 1.36 -15.31
CA SER A 36 -3.96 0.65 -15.73
C SER A 36 -4.55 -0.21 -14.61
N LEU A 37 -4.11 0.00 -13.37
CA LEU A 37 -4.55 -0.82 -12.25
C LEU A 37 -6.05 -0.60 -11.98
N PRO A 38 -6.89 -1.65 -12.05
CA PRO A 38 -8.30 -1.53 -11.74
C PRO A 38 -8.53 -1.14 -10.27
N LEU A 39 -9.61 -0.40 -9.99
CA LEU A 39 -9.91 0.09 -8.64
C LEU A 39 -9.95 -1.03 -7.60
N TYR A 40 -10.57 -2.17 -7.93
CA TYR A 40 -10.66 -3.31 -7.02
C TYR A 40 -9.26 -3.80 -6.59
N MET A 41 -8.31 -3.84 -7.53
CA MET A 41 -6.96 -4.32 -7.27
C MET A 41 -6.17 -3.31 -6.45
N ALA A 42 -6.37 -2.00 -6.71
CA ALA A 42 -5.81 -0.94 -5.88
C ALA A 42 -6.31 -1.04 -4.43
N THR A 43 -7.63 -1.27 -4.23
CA THR A 43 -8.20 -1.46 -2.89
C THR A 43 -7.60 -2.67 -2.18
N PHE A 44 -7.49 -3.83 -2.86
CA PHE A 44 -6.91 -5.02 -2.25
C PHE A 44 -5.44 -4.85 -1.88
N VAL A 45 -4.64 -4.21 -2.73
CA VAL A 45 -3.21 -3.96 -2.44
C VAL A 45 -3.05 -2.97 -1.29
N SER A 46 -3.83 -1.88 -1.28
CA SER A 46 -3.84 -0.93 -0.17
C SER A 46 -4.26 -1.61 1.14
N PHE A 47 -5.30 -2.44 1.11
CA PHE A 47 -5.73 -3.22 2.26
C PHE A 47 -4.63 -4.18 2.75
N ALA A 48 -4.02 -4.93 1.84
CA ALA A 48 -2.94 -5.87 2.16
C ALA A 48 -1.69 -5.19 2.76
N THR A 49 -1.44 -3.92 2.41
CA THR A 49 -0.29 -3.15 2.93
C THR A 49 -0.53 -2.65 4.36
N TRP A 50 -1.77 -2.30 4.69
CA TRP A 50 -2.15 -1.80 6.01
C TRP A 50 -2.50 -2.92 7.01
N PHE A 51 -3.13 -3.99 6.54
CA PHE A 51 -3.53 -5.13 7.37
C PHE A 51 -2.39 -6.14 7.48
N GLY A 52 -1.39 -5.79 8.29
CA GLY A 52 -0.27 -6.65 8.64
C GLY A 52 -0.50 -7.51 9.88
N SER A 53 0.51 -8.31 10.24
CA SER A 53 0.49 -9.10 11.47
C SER A 53 0.40 -8.23 12.73
N GLU A 54 0.91 -6.99 12.66
CA GLU A 54 0.89 -6.04 13.77
C GLU A 54 -0.53 -5.57 14.11
N THR A 55 -1.34 -5.21 13.11
CA THR A 55 -2.71 -4.73 13.31
C THR A 55 -3.61 -5.86 13.77
N ILE A 56 -3.41 -7.09 13.29
CA ILE A 56 -4.17 -8.26 13.74
C ILE A 56 -3.92 -8.55 15.22
N LEU A 57 -2.66 -8.52 15.66
CA LEU A 57 -2.30 -8.75 17.06
C LEU A 57 -2.72 -7.56 17.95
N GLY A 58 -2.52 -6.33 17.47
CA GLY A 58 -2.90 -5.09 18.14
C GLY A 58 -4.40 -4.96 18.34
N ALA A 59 -5.19 -5.11 17.29
CA ALA A 59 -6.65 -5.05 17.32
C ALA A 59 -7.24 -6.10 18.26
N SER A 60 -6.67 -7.32 18.29
CA SER A 60 -7.09 -8.36 19.23
C SER A 60 -6.87 -7.95 20.69
N SER A 61 -5.75 -7.27 20.98
CA SER A 61 -5.43 -6.78 22.33
C SER A 61 -6.31 -5.60 22.77
N VAL A 62 -6.66 -4.70 21.85
CA VAL A 62 -7.56 -3.57 22.08
C VAL A 62 -8.99 -4.07 22.26
N MET A 63 -9.44 -5.02 21.43
CA MET A 63 -10.74 -5.67 21.56
C MET A 63 -10.92 -6.32 22.94
N ALA A 64 -9.87 -6.95 23.45
CA ALA A 64 -9.90 -7.59 24.77
C ALA A 64 -10.00 -6.59 25.94
N LYS A 65 -9.58 -5.34 25.75
CA LYS A 65 -9.58 -4.30 26.80
C LYS A 65 -10.76 -3.34 26.70
N GLU A 66 -11.10 -2.89 25.50
CA GLU A 66 -12.06 -1.79 25.26
C GLU A 66 -13.35 -2.26 24.54
N GLY A 67 -13.43 -3.54 24.21
CA GLY A 67 -14.58 -4.12 23.49
C GLY A 67 -14.67 -3.66 22.04
N LEU A 68 -15.85 -3.85 21.44
CA LEU A 68 -16.09 -3.58 20.01
C LEU A 68 -16.01 -2.09 19.65
N LEU A 69 -16.23 -1.19 20.63
CA LEU A 69 -16.22 0.26 20.42
C LEU A 69 -14.81 0.82 20.22
N GLY A 70 -13.80 0.27 20.90
CA GLY A 70 -12.39 0.68 20.71
C GLY A 70 -11.80 0.24 19.37
N VAL A 71 -12.33 -0.83 18.78
CA VAL A 71 -11.84 -1.39 17.49
C VAL A 71 -12.59 -0.83 16.29
N ILE A 72 -13.69 -0.07 16.49
CA ILE A 72 -14.44 0.53 15.38
C ILE A 72 -13.66 1.62 14.64
N GLU A 73 -12.72 2.28 15.33
CA GLU A 73 -11.87 3.31 14.72
C GLU A 73 -10.99 2.73 13.60
N ASP A 74 -10.41 1.54 13.81
CA ASP A 74 -9.50 0.91 12.84
C ASP A 74 -10.12 0.71 11.45
N PRO A 75 -11.32 0.08 11.29
CA PRO A 75 -11.92 -0.11 9.97
C PRO A 75 -12.66 1.14 9.47
N PHE A 76 -13.44 1.82 10.31
CA PHE A 76 -14.28 2.93 9.84
C PHE A 76 -13.50 4.23 9.67
N GLY A 77 -12.57 4.52 10.59
CA GLY A 77 -11.69 5.68 10.51
C GLY A 77 -10.74 5.57 9.31
N ALA A 78 -10.07 4.43 9.17
CA ALA A 78 -9.16 4.20 8.04
C ALA A 78 -9.89 4.23 6.69
N ALA A 79 -11.07 3.60 6.58
CA ALA A 79 -11.86 3.61 5.35
C ALA A 79 -12.31 5.03 4.97
N LEU A 80 -12.78 5.82 5.94
CA LEU A 80 -13.18 7.21 5.70
C LEU A 80 -11.99 8.05 5.24
N CYS A 81 -10.83 7.89 5.88
CA CYS A 81 -9.60 8.57 5.50
C CYS A 81 -9.16 8.23 4.07
N LEU A 82 -9.22 6.96 3.68
CA LEU A 82 -8.91 6.51 2.32
C LEU A 82 -9.86 7.11 1.28
N ILE A 83 -11.16 7.18 1.58
CA ILE A 83 -12.16 7.80 0.70
C ILE A 83 -11.86 9.31 0.55
N LEU A 84 -11.60 10.02 1.65
CA LEU A 84 -11.29 11.45 1.62
C LEU A 84 -10.00 11.74 0.84
N ILE A 85 -8.92 10.99 1.09
CA ILE A 85 -7.66 11.13 0.37
C ILE A 85 -7.85 10.81 -1.12
N GLY A 86 -8.59 9.75 -1.43
CA GLY A 86 -8.93 9.36 -2.79
C GLY A 86 -9.70 10.45 -3.55
N LEU A 87 -10.63 11.13 -2.88
CA LEU A 87 -11.49 12.12 -3.52
C LEU A 87 -10.82 13.49 -3.69
N PHE A 88 -10.09 13.95 -2.67
CA PHE A 88 -9.49 15.29 -2.66
C PHE A 88 -8.04 15.32 -3.17
N PHE A 89 -7.22 14.34 -2.81
CA PHE A 89 -5.77 14.38 -3.06
C PHE A 89 -5.32 13.51 -4.23
N ALA A 90 -6.02 12.41 -4.54
CA ALA A 90 -5.58 11.52 -5.62
C ALA A 90 -5.63 12.21 -7.00
N LYS A 91 -6.68 12.99 -7.28
CA LYS A 91 -6.85 13.68 -8.58
C LYS A 91 -5.72 14.68 -8.89
N PRO A 92 -5.32 15.61 -7.99
CA PRO A 92 -4.19 16.49 -8.25
C PRO A 92 -2.85 15.74 -8.33
N LEU A 93 -2.58 14.78 -7.44
CA LEU A 93 -1.34 13.99 -7.48
C LEU A 93 -1.20 13.20 -8.79
N TYR A 94 -2.29 12.59 -9.25
CA TYR A 94 -2.29 11.78 -10.47
C TYR A 94 -1.94 12.60 -11.73
N ARG A 95 -2.37 13.87 -11.77
CA ARG A 95 -2.06 14.81 -12.86
C ARG A 95 -0.58 15.22 -12.90
N MET A 96 0.12 15.20 -11.76
CA MET A 96 1.53 15.60 -11.67
C MET A 96 2.52 14.59 -12.29
N ASN A 97 2.05 13.43 -12.78
CA ASN A 97 2.89 12.41 -13.43
C ASN A 97 4.10 11.94 -12.60
N LEU A 98 3.94 11.92 -11.28
CA LEU A 98 4.98 11.51 -10.33
C LEU A 98 5.24 10.01 -10.42
N LEU A 99 6.51 9.61 -10.30
CA LEU A 99 6.91 8.20 -10.15
C LEU A 99 6.99 7.82 -8.67
N THR A 100 7.44 8.75 -7.83
CA THR A 100 7.59 8.54 -6.38
C THR A 100 6.96 9.70 -5.59
N MET A 101 6.76 9.49 -4.28
CA MET A 101 6.39 10.61 -3.39
C MET A 101 7.55 11.62 -3.24
N GLY A 102 8.81 11.22 -3.44
CA GLY A 102 9.95 12.13 -3.46
C GLY A 102 9.87 13.16 -4.60
N ASP A 103 9.36 12.76 -5.78
CA ASP A 103 9.14 13.66 -6.91
C ASP A 103 8.15 14.78 -6.57
N PHE A 104 7.19 14.53 -5.67
CA PHE A 104 6.29 15.58 -5.18
C PHE A 104 7.08 16.70 -4.49
N TYR A 105 7.99 16.34 -3.58
CA TYR A 105 8.85 17.30 -2.89
C TYR A 105 9.79 18.03 -3.85
N ARG A 106 10.25 17.35 -4.91
CA ARG A 106 11.02 18.00 -5.96
C ARG A 106 10.23 19.09 -6.69
N VAL A 107 8.99 18.80 -7.07
CA VAL A 107 8.13 19.74 -7.83
C VAL A 107 7.73 20.94 -6.98
N VAL A 108 7.44 20.72 -5.69
CA VAL A 108 6.95 21.78 -4.79
C VAL A 108 8.09 22.56 -4.11
N TYR A 109 9.17 21.90 -3.69
CA TYR A 109 10.22 22.47 -2.83
C TYR A 109 11.64 22.40 -3.41
N GLY A 110 11.83 21.72 -4.54
CA GLY A 110 13.12 21.59 -5.21
C GLY A 110 13.99 20.42 -4.73
N ARG A 111 15.11 20.23 -5.41
CA ARG A 111 15.95 19.01 -5.32
C ARG A 111 16.61 18.77 -3.96
N LYS A 112 16.89 19.83 -3.19
CA LYS A 112 17.50 19.68 -1.85
C LYS A 112 16.54 19.01 -0.87
N VAL A 113 15.26 19.36 -0.93
CA VAL A 113 14.22 18.82 -0.04
C VAL A 113 13.85 17.40 -0.47
N GLU A 114 13.82 17.10 -1.77
CA GLU A 114 13.66 15.74 -2.30
C GLU A 114 14.68 14.76 -1.70
N VAL A 115 15.97 15.11 -1.70
CA VAL A 115 17.03 14.23 -1.20
C VAL A 115 16.91 14.01 0.31
N VAL A 116 16.61 15.07 1.07
CA VAL A 116 16.40 14.96 2.52
C VAL A 116 15.17 14.11 2.83
N ALA A 117 14.05 14.34 2.14
CA ALA A 117 12.80 13.59 2.35
C ALA A 117 12.89 12.13 1.87
N SER A 118 13.79 11.80 0.94
CA SER A 118 13.97 10.42 0.47
C SER A 118 14.95 9.62 1.33
N LEU A 119 15.80 10.30 2.12
CA LEU A 119 16.78 9.67 3.01
C LEU A 119 16.27 9.51 4.45
N MET A 120 15.23 10.25 4.82
CA MET A 120 14.62 10.25 6.16
C MET A 120 13.45 9.26 6.20
#